data_AF-A0A135LGN4-F1
#
_entry.id   AF-A0A135LGN4-F1
#
_cell.length_a   1.000
_cell.length_b   1.000
_cell.length_c   1.000
_cell.angle_alpha   90.00
_cell.angle_beta   90.00
_cell.angle_gamma   90.00
#
_symmetry.space_group_name_H-M   'P 1'
#
loop_
_entity.id
_entity.type
_entity.pdbx_description
1 polymer ?
#
loop_
_entity_poly.entity_id
_entity_poly.type
_entity_poly.pdbx_seq_one_letter_code
_entity_poly.pdbx_strand_id
1 'polypeptide(L)'
;MSTENKEHQNPSDNLTKDVLKEISHTPTICRNTWFAPFQVNQVEGRPSSVTLGAEGNQPPPGVEIQASNLPITTLGSGPGDNTLSLTYGQISSLAGDFYGTSDPISDGSNDEERRRRFMSALNTLINNPQDQPKDARNLLEYLQKEIDAVKNAVAKGLDPSTVYKGGEVVDNGWLQYLTLGRKYPKFISYAGLAVINWDHFGDDARVVYKTGHLAAIKHAASSTSKDALFQAYSMNAFADHFLQDLFSAGHLRTPRRQLHGHFTVTDKCAQYMHDEDCALGLQVTNEDNHSWTVYGDRRLLDKVNNENLIKCLDAVQTSAQEVYQAWKNQTVLNPDDFGAWRKVPTKASALSTKQPLAPLFLLGPSGTFADLQRRDDLNDRRTWKYITNWTVAGTLIKLTGNKRWKYPMQM
;
A
#
# COMPACT_ATOMS: atom_id res chain seq x y z
N MET A 1 -55.53 -11.68 13.02
CA MET A 1 -54.20 -12.19 12.61
C MET A 1 -54.13 -12.14 11.10
N SER A 2 -53.52 -11.09 10.56
CA SER A 2 -53.17 -10.97 9.15
C SER A 2 -51.73 -10.45 9.15
N THR A 3 -50.79 -11.32 8.82
CA THR A 3 -49.37 -11.00 8.69
C THR A 3 -49.13 -10.52 7.26
N GLU A 4 -48.88 -9.22 7.10
CA GLU A 4 -48.38 -8.64 5.86
C GLU A 4 -46.97 -9.19 5.56
N ASN A 5 -46.86 -9.90 4.45
CA ASN A 5 -45.59 -10.20 3.81
C ASN A 5 -44.95 -8.88 3.35
N LYS A 6 -43.92 -8.43 4.06
CA LYS A 6 -42.97 -7.46 3.50
C LYS A 6 -42.10 -8.19 2.49
N GLU A 7 -42.40 -8.02 1.21
CA GLU A 7 -41.47 -8.34 0.13
C GLU A 7 -40.15 -7.61 0.39
N HIS A 8 -39.08 -8.39 0.57
CA HIS A 8 -37.71 -7.88 0.51
C HIS A 8 -37.41 -7.51 -0.95
N GLN A 9 -37.66 -6.26 -1.32
CA GLN A 9 -37.13 -5.69 -2.55
C GLN A 9 -35.60 -5.79 -2.54
N ASN A 10 -35.04 -6.35 -3.59
CA ASN A 10 -33.60 -6.46 -3.77
C ASN A 10 -33.03 -5.03 -3.94
N PRO A 11 -32.05 -4.59 -3.12
CA PRO A 11 -31.52 -3.22 -3.17
C PRO A 11 -30.92 -2.82 -4.53
N SER A 12 -30.70 -3.79 -5.42
CA SER A 12 -30.24 -3.61 -6.81
C SER A 12 -31.26 -2.93 -7.72
N ASP A 13 -32.55 -3.02 -7.42
CA ASP A 13 -33.62 -2.76 -8.41
C ASP A 13 -33.89 -1.26 -8.65
N ASN A 14 -33.30 -0.38 -7.83
CA ASN A 14 -33.46 1.08 -7.91
C ASN A 14 -32.17 1.83 -8.34
N LEU A 15 -31.13 1.12 -8.78
CA LEU A 15 -29.87 1.74 -9.21
C LEU A 15 -29.91 2.07 -10.71
N THR A 16 -29.62 3.32 -11.10
CA THR A 16 -29.53 3.69 -12.51
C THR A 16 -28.34 2.99 -13.19
N LYS A 17 -28.39 2.79 -14.50
CA LYS A 17 -27.30 2.15 -15.27
C LYS A 17 -25.94 2.83 -15.07
N ASP A 18 -25.92 4.16 -14.92
CA ASP A 18 -24.69 4.92 -14.67
C ASP A 18 -24.13 4.69 -13.26
N VAL A 19 -25.01 4.62 -12.25
CA VAL A 19 -24.63 4.27 -10.88
C VAL A 19 -24.15 2.82 -10.81
N LEU A 20 -24.81 1.89 -11.49
CA LEU A 20 -24.38 0.50 -11.60
C LEU A 20 -23.01 0.38 -12.27
N LYS A 21 -22.74 1.17 -13.32
CA LYS A 21 -21.44 1.22 -13.99
C LYS A 21 -20.34 1.71 -13.06
N GLU A 22 -20.58 2.78 -12.28
CA GLU A 22 -19.57 3.32 -11.35
C GLU A 22 -19.33 2.38 -10.15
N ILE A 23 -20.37 1.72 -9.65
CA ILE A 23 -20.28 0.68 -8.60
C ILE A 23 -19.57 -0.58 -9.12
N SER A 24 -19.74 -0.94 -10.40
CA SER A 24 -19.13 -2.13 -11.00
C SER A 24 -17.64 -1.99 -11.33
N HIS A 25 -17.05 -0.80 -11.17
CA HIS A 25 -15.60 -0.66 -11.32
C HIS A 25 -14.90 -1.42 -10.19
N THR A 26 -13.83 -2.12 -10.51
CA THR A 26 -13.02 -2.83 -9.52
C THR A 26 -12.52 -1.88 -8.42
N PRO A 27 -12.43 -2.30 -7.14
CA PRO A 27 -11.64 -1.58 -6.15
C PRO A 27 -10.23 -1.34 -6.70
N THR A 28 -9.68 -0.14 -6.52
CA THR A 28 -8.31 0.15 -6.95
C THR A 28 -7.34 -0.23 -5.85
N ILE A 29 -6.23 -0.80 -6.27
CA ILE A 29 -5.08 -1.05 -5.43
C ILE A 29 -4.23 0.21 -5.35
N CYS A 30 -3.55 0.36 -4.22
CA CYS A 30 -2.85 1.58 -3.83
C CYS A 30 -1.55 1.73 -4.61
N ARG A 31 -1.00 2.95 -4.66
CA ARG A 31 0.18 3.26 -5.49
C ARG A 31 1.25 4.00 -4.69
N ASN A 32 1.42 3.60 -3.43
CA ASN A 32 2.28 4.27 -2.45
C ASN A 32 3.79 4.09 -2.71
N THR A 33 4.21 3.45 -3.80
CA THR A 33 5.52 2.77 -3.82
C THR A 33 6.44 3.17 -4.98
N TRP A 34 6.17 4.30 -5.65
CA TRP A 34 7.05 4.88 -6.68
C TRP A 34 8.30 5.57 -6.10
N PHE A 35 9.06 4.87 -5.25
CA PHE A 35 10.29 5.38 -4.64
C PHE A 35 11.52 5.28 -5.57
N ALA A 36 11.46 4.45 -6.61
CA ALA A 36 12.64 4.15 -7.43
C ALA A 36 13.15 5.31 -8.32
N PRO A 37 12.33 6.22 -8.90
CA PRO A 37 12.86 7.28 -9.75
C PRO A 37 13.04 8.64 -9.06
N PHE A 38 12.44 8.87 -7.90
CA PHE A 38 12.55 10.17 -7.23
C PHE A 38 13.82 10.20 -6.38
N GLN A 39 14.92 10.63 -7.00
CA GLN A 39 15.99 11.25 -6.25
C GLN A 39 15.36 12.38 -5.43
N VAL A 40 15.28 12.20 -4.12
CA VAL A 40 15.12 13.31 -3.18
C VAL A 40 16.43 14.08 -3.28
N ASN A 41 16.53 14.94 -4.29
CA ASN A 41 17.63 15.88 -4.40
C ASN A 41 17.56 16.78 -3.17
N GLN A 42 18.54 16.60 -2.29
CA GLN A 42 19.01 17.56 -1.28
C GLN A 42 17.93 18.17 -0.39
N VAL A 43 17.66 17.53 0.74
CA VAL A 43 17.32 18.27 1.96
C VAL A 43 18.65 18.70 2.58
N GLU A 44 18.96 20.00 2.54
CA GLU A 44 20.14 20.56 3.21
C GLU A 44 20.15 20.16 4.69
N GLY A 45 21.26 19.55 5.15
CA GLY A 45 21.61 19.54 6.57
C GLY A 45 21.54 18.22 7.37
N ARG A 46 21.52 17.02 6.76
CA ARG A 46 21.76 15.76 7.51
C ARG A 46 22.68 14.77 6.78
N PRO A 47 23.51 14.01 7.52
CA PRO A 47 24.52 13.13 6.93
C PRO A 47 23.86 11.94 6.22
N SER A 48 24.49 11.60 5.10
CA SER A 48 24.07 10.65 4.09
C SER A 48 24.11 9.18 4.51
N SER A 49 23.42 8.40 3.68
CA SER A 49 23.32 6.95 3.53
C SER A 49 24.56 6.09 3.85
N VAL A 50 24.26 4.82 4.18
CA VAL A 50 25.18 3.75 4.58
C VAL A 50 26.03 3.23 3.41
N THR A 51 27.33 3.07 3.64
CA THR A 51 28.29 2.50 2.70
C THR A 51 28.23 0.96 2.66
N LEU A 52 27.94 0.38 1.49
CA LEU A 52 28.24 -1.03 1.20
C LEU A 52 29.53 -1.08 0.38
N GLY A 53 30.65 -1.44 1.02
CA GLY A 53 31.91 -1.71 0.33
C GLY A 53 31.84 -3.02 -0.45
N ALA A 54 31.70 -2.94 -1.77
CA ALA A 54 31.79 -4.08 -2.68
C ALA A 54 33.16 -4.06 -3.39
N GLU A 55 34.06 -4.98 -3.05
CA GLU A 55 35.22 -5.26 -3.90
C GLU A 55 34.75 -5.97 -5.19
N GLY A 56 35.19 -5.43 -6.33
CA GLY A 56 34.85 -5.86 -7.69
C GLY A 56 34.07 -4.77 -8.45
N ASN A 57 34.81 -3.89 -9.14
CA ASN A 57 34.37 -2.61 -9.75
C ASN A 57 33.94 -1.53 -8.74
N GLN A 58 34.91 -1.05 -7.96
CA GLN A 58 34.74 0.13 -7.12
C GLN A 58 34.53 1.37 -8.01
N PRO A 59 33.41 2.11 -7.88
CA PRO A 59 33.38 3.50 -8.34
C PRO A 59 34.42 4.32 -7.55
N PRO A 60 34.84 5.50 -8.04
CA PRO A 60 35.87 6.31 -7.39
C PRO A 60 35.59 6.50 -5.89
N PRO A 61 36.63 6.59 -5.03
CA PRO A 61 36.46 6.87 -3.61
C PRO A 61 35.56 8.11 -3.42
N GLY A 62 34.44 7.94 -2.70
CA GLY A 62 33.47 9.03 -2.45
C GLY A 62 32.20 9.02 -3.31
N VAL A 63 31.99 8.02 -4.16
CA VAL A 63 30.70 7.84 -4.86
C VAL A 63 29.75 6.97 -4.04
N GLU A 64 28.77 7.59 -3.40
CA GLU A 64 27.69 6.91 -2.68
C GLU A 64 26.72 6.25 -3.69
N ILE A 65 26.56 4.92 -3.63
CA ILE A 65 25.51 4.22 -4.39
C ILE A 65 24.30 4.04 -3.47
N GLN A 66 23.20 4.71 -3.80
CA GLN A 66 21.90 4.46 -3.15
C GLN A 66 21.47 3.01 -3.42
N ALA A 67 21.14 2.24 -2.37
CA ALA A 67 20.67 0.85 -2.50
C ALA A 67 19.43 0.74 -3.40
N SER A 68 18.65 1.82 -3.54
CA SER A 68 17.50 1.92 -4.45
C SER A 68 17.85 1.71 -5.93
N ASN A 69 19.11 1.88 -6.32
CA ASN A 69 19.58 1.72 -7.71
C ASN A 69 20.33 0.40 -7.94
N LEU A 70 20.56 -0.39 -6.89
CA LEU A 70 21.24 -1.68 -7.04
C LEU A 70 20.22 -2.75 -7.47
N PRO A 71 20.52 -3.52 -8.52
CA PRO A 71 19.75 -4.73 -8.79
C PRO A 71 20.00 -5.73 -7.65
N ILE A 72 18.96 -6.01 -6.85
CA ILE A 72 19.05 -6.91 -5.69
C ILE A 72 18.44 -8.28 -5.96
N THR A 73 17.70 -8.43 -7.06
CA THR A 73 17.14 -9.70 -7.50
C THR A 73 17.17 -9.76 -9.02
N THR A 74 17.36 -10.96 -9.57
CA THR A 74 17.24 -11.20 -11.02
C THR A 74 16.20 -12.28 -11.23
N LEU A 75 15.16 -11.95 -11.99
CA LEU A 75 14.11 -12.86 -12.41
C LEU A 75 14.49 -13.55 -13.73
N GLY A 76 14.06 -14.79 -13.90
CA GLY A 76 14.35 -15.59 -15.09
C GLY A 76 15.76 -16.18 -15.10
N SER A 77 16.08 -16.90 -16.18
CA SER A 77 17.40 -17.51 -16.39
C SER A 77 17.76 -17.54 -17.88
N GLY A 78 19.05 -17.50 -18.20
CA GLY A 78 19.56 -17.47 -19.58
C GLY A 78 20.08 -16.09 -20.02
N PRO A 79 20.54 -15.94 -21.28
CA PRO A 79 21.13 -14.70 -21.77
C PRO A 79 20.08 -13.63 -22.10
N GLY A 80 20.47 -12.34 -21.95
CA GLY A 80 19.73 -11.18 -22.46
C GLY A 80 18.32 -11.00 -21.90
N ASP A 81 17.34 -10.79 -22.80
CA ASP A 81 15.92 -10.52 -22.52
C ASP A 81 15.19 -11.64 -21.74
N ASN A 82 15.85 -12.76 -21.49
CA ASN A 82 15.35 -13.83 -20.63
C ASN A 82 15.57 -13.58 -19.14
N THR A 83 16.20 -12.46 -18.79
CA THR A 83 16.37 -12.01 -17.40
C THR A 83 15.81 -10.61 -17.17
N LEU A 84 15.42 -10.33 -15.92
CA LEU A 84 15.02 -8.99 -15.48
C LEU A 84 15.57 -8.74 -14.08
N SER A 85 16.49 -7.80 -13.97
CA SER A 85 16.98 -7.37 -12.66
C SER A 85 16.05 -6.33 -12.06
N LEU A 86 15.69 -6.52 -10.79
CA LEU A 86 14.83 -5.61 -10.03
C LEU A 86 15.62 -4.92 -8.92
N THR A 87 15.30 -3.65 -8.71
CA THR A 87 15.77 -2.90 -7.55
C THR A 87 14.83 -3.06 -6.35
N TYR A 88 15.27 -2.59 -5.19
CA TYR A 88 14.45 -2.54 -3.97
C TYR A 88 13.10 -1.84 -4.19
N GLY A 89 13.14 -0.65 -4.80
CA GLY A 89 11.93 0.13 -5.06
C GLY A 89 10.99 -0.56 -6.04
N GLN A 90 11.51 -1.27 -7.05
CA GLN A 90 10.67 -2.02 -7.98
C GLN A 90 9.97 -3.22 -7.31
N ILE A 91 10.68 -3.97 -6.47
CA ILE A 91 10.07 -5.08 -5.70
C ILE A 91 8.98 -4.52 -4.78
N SER A 92 9.29 -3.45 -4.05
CA SER A 92 8.31 -2.77 -3.20
C SER A 92 7.11 -2.27 -4.02
N SER A 93 7.31 -1.76 -5.24
CA SER A 93 6.19 -1.28 -6.07
C SER A 93 5.28 -2.35 -6.65
N LEU A 94 5.74 -3.60 -6.59
CA LEU A 94 5.04 -4.75 -7.14
C LEU A 94 4.33 -5.56 -6.04
N ALA A 95 4.84 -5.51 -4.81
CA ALA A 95 4.40 -6.33 -3.69
C ALA A 95 2.98 -5.98 -3.22
N GLY A 96 2.16 -7.00 -2.92
CA GLY A 96 0.79 -6.86 -2.42
C GLY A 96 -0.21 -6.39 -3.49
N ASP A 97 0.20 -5.42 -4.29
CA ASP A 97 -0.61 -4.74 -5.29
C ASP A 97 -0.72 -5.52 -6.61
N PHE A 98 0.40 -6.08 -7.06
CA PHE A 98 0.47 -6.83 -8.31
C PHE A 98 0.93 -8.27 -8.09
N TYR A 99 1.59 -8.54 -6.96
CA TYR A 99 2.15 -9.83 -6.60
C TYR A 99 1.65 -10.25 -5.22
N GLY A 100 0.99 -11.39 -5.16
CA GLY A 100 0.31 -11.88 -3.97
C GLY A 100 -0.46 -13.16 -4.27
N THR A 101 -1.06 -13.76 -3.25
CA THR A 101 -1.91 -14.94 -3.43
C THR A 101 -3.34 -14.69 -2.96
N SER A 102 -4.23 -15.63 -3.24
CA SER A 102 -5.59 -15.66 -2.67
C SER A 102 -5.65 -15.87 -1.15
N ASP A 103 -4.51 -16.07 -0.48
CA ASP A 103 -4.43 -16.25 0.97
C ASP A 103 -3.78 -14.99 1.59
N PRO A 104 -4.56 -14.04 2.13
CA PRO A 104 -4.02 -12.87 2.82
C PRO A 104 -3.08 -13.29 3.95
N ILE A 105 -1.97 -12.57 4.07
CA ILE A 105 -0.86 -12.90 4.95
C ILE A 105 -1.29 -12.73 6.41
N SER A 106 -1.98 -11.64 6.74
CA SER A 106 -2.46 -11.33 8.09
C SER A 106 -3.44 -12.36 8.66
N ASP A 107 -4.15 -13.08 7.79
CA ASP A 107 -5.13 -14.12 8.14
C ASP A 107 -4.49 -15.44 8.60
N GLY A 108 -3.16 -15.57 8.58
CA GLY A 108 -2.50 -16.72 9.18
C GLY A 108 -2.82 -16.82 10.68
N SER A 109 -3.24 -18.01 11.12
CA SER A 109 -3.68 -18.26 12.50
C SER A 109 -2.57 -18.15 13.54
N ASN A 110 -1.31 -18.24 13.10
CA ASN A 110 -0.11 -18.12 13.91
C ASN A 110 1.07 -17.63 13.05
N ASP A 111 2.19 -17.31 13.69
CA ASP A 111 3.36 -16.71 13.02
C ASP A 111 3.96 -17.60 11.91
N GLU A 112 3.94 -18.92 12.09
CA GLU A 112 4.46 -19.84 11.09
C GLU A 112 3.57 -19.87 9.84
N GLU A 113 2.25 -19.87 10.03
CA GLU A 113 1.31 -19.79 8.92
C GLU A 113 1.42 -18.45 8.18
N ARG A 114 1.52 -17.33 8.91
CA ARG A 114 1.73 -15.99 8.32
C ARG A 114 3.01 -15.96 7.50
N ARG A 115 4.11 -16.50 8.05
CA ARG A 115 5.39 -16.60 7.34
C ARG A 115 5.28 -17.43 6.07
N ARG A 116 4.57 -18.58 6.11
CA ARG A 116 4.31 -19.41 4.92
C ARG A 116 3.53 -18.65 3.86
N ARG A 117 2.47 -17.92 4.24
CA ARG A 117 1.66 -17.09 3.32
C ARG A 117 2.48 -15.95 2.73
N PHE A 118 3.28 -15.26 3.53
CA PHE A 118 4.22 -14.23 3.07
C PHE A 118 5.19 -14.78 2.02
N MET A 119 5.85 -15.92 2.30
CA MET A 119 6.76 -16.54 1.34
C MET A 119 6.03 -17.00 0.07
N SER A 120 4.79 -17.48 0.18
CA SER A 120 3.99 -17.83 -0.99
C SER A 120 3.66 -16.62 -1.86
N ALA A 121 3.33 -15.47 -1.25
CA ALA A 121 3.09 -14.21 -1.95
C ALA A 121 4.38 -13.71 -2.62
N LEU A 122 5.49 -13.66 -1.89
CA LEU A 122 6.80 -13.27 -2.42
C LEU A 122 7.23 -14.17 -3.59
N ASN A 123 7.02 -15.48 -3.48
CA ASN A 123 7.41 -16.44 -4.52
C ASN A 123 6.65 -16.25 -5.84
N THR A 124 5.46 -15.62 -5.84
CA THR A 124 4.78 -15.23 -7.10
C THR A 124 5.64 -14.29 -7.95
N LEU A 125 6.52 -13.51 -7.31
CA LEU A 125 7.49 -12.62 -7.95
C LEU A 125 8.86 -13.30 -8.13
N ILE A 126 9.52 -13.71 -7.05
CA ILE A 126 10.95 -14.06 -7.11
C ILE A 126 11.25 -15.52 -7.39
N ASN A 127 10.26 -16.42 -7.26
CA ASN A 127 10.43 -17.86 -7.47
C ASN A 127 9.27 -18.44 -8.29
N ASN A 128 9.03 -17.82 -9.44
CA ASN A 128 7.96 -18.16 -10.36
C ASN A 128 8.47 -18.21 -11.82
N PRO A 129 9.22 -19.27 -12.20
CA PRO A 129 9.77 -19.39 -13.55
C PRO A 129 8.69 -19.57 -14.63
N GLN A 130 7.44 -19.82 -14.26
CA GLN A 130 6.35 -20.06 -15.21
C GLN A 130 5.80 -18.77 -15.82
N ASP A 131 5.83 -17.68 -15.04
CA ASP A 131 5.34 -16.36 -15.45
C ASP A 131 6.49 -15.34 -15.63
N GLN A 132 7.63 -15.53 -14.95
CA GLN A 132 8.75 -14.59 -14.94
C GLN A 132 9.83 -14.88 -15.99
N PRO A 133 10.53 -13.84 -16.50
CA PRO A 133 10.42 -12.42 -16.13
C PRO A 133 9.35 -11.63 -16.91
N LYS A 134 8.62 -12.29 -17.81
CA LYS A 134 7.70 -11.63 -18.75
C LYS A 134 6.58 -10.86 -18.05
N ASP A 135 5.98 -11.44 -17.02
CA ASP A 135 4.91 -10.77 -16.24
C ASP A 135 5.39 -9.47 -15.60
N ALA A 136 6.51 -9.51 -14.85
CA ALA A 136 7.06 -8.32 -14.20
C ALA A 136 7.51 -7.26 -15.22
N ARG A 137 8.12 -7.68 -16.33
CA ARG A 137 8.54 -6.75 -17.39
C ARG A 137 7.37 -5.99 -17.99
N ASN A 138 6.32 -6.70 -18.40
CA ASN A 138 5.14 -6.09 -19.01
C ASN A 138 4.45 -5.10 -18.05
N LEU A 139 4.37 -5.45 -16.75
CA LEU A 139 3.82 -4.56 -15.73
C LEU A 139 4.67 -3.31 -15.56
N LEU A 140 5.98 -3.45 -15.33
CA LEU A 140 6.87 -2.31 -15.13
C LEU A 140 6.89 -1.38 -16.35
N GLU A 141 6.91 -1.93 -17.57
CA GLU A 141 6.80 -1.13 -18.80
C GLU A 141 5.50 -0.34 -18.87
N TYR A 142 4.37 -0.92 -18.47
CA TYR A 142 3.09 -0.22 -18.47
C TYR A 142 3.01 0.85 -17.38
N LEU A 143 3.51 0.54 -16.19
CA LEU A 143 3.52 1.45 -15.04
C LEU A 143 4.47 2.63 -15.23
N GLN A 144 5.49 2.50 -16.11
CA GLN A 144 6.37 3.60 -16.48
C GLN A 144 5.62 4.83 -17.01
N LYS A 145 4.42 4.66 -17.59
CA LYS A 145 3.55 5.77 -18.02
C LYS A 145 3.18 6.70 -16.88
N GLU A 146 2.88 6.15 -15.71
CA GLU A 146 2.56 6.93 -14.52
C GLU A 146 3.81 7.66 -14.00
N ILE A 147 4.94 6.95 -13.92
CA ILE A 147 6.22 7.54 -13.53
C ILE A 147 6.56 8.75 -14.43
N ASP A 148 6.40 8.60 -15.74
CA ASP A 148 6.71 9.66 -16.71
C ASP A 148 5.74 10.84 -16.57
N ALA A 149 4.46 10.60 -16.35
CA ALA A 149 3.48 11.66 -16.10
C ALA A 149 3.82 12.46 -14.84
N VAL A 150 4.15 11.77 -13.74
CA VAL A 150 4.55 12.37 -12.46
C VAL A 150 5.86 13.15 -12.61
N LYS A 151 6.88 12.59 -13.26
CA LYS A 151 8.14 13.30 -13.56
C LYS A 151 7.89 14.58 -14.37
N ASN A 152 7.03 14.51 -15.38
CA ASN A 152 6.65 15.66 -16.19
C ASN A 152 5.91 16.74 -15.39
N ALA A 153 5.07 16.36 -14.42
CA ALA A 153 4.42 17.32 -13.52
C ALA A 153 5.44 18.03 -12.63
N VAL A 154 6.36 17.28 -12.02
CA VAL A 154 7.44 17.84 -11.19
C VAL A 154 8.35 18.76 -11.98
N ALA A 155 8.74 18.39 -13.20
CA ALA A 155 9.55 19.23 -14.08
C ALA A 155 8.88 20.57 -14.42
N LYS A 156 7.54 20.63 -14.38
CA LYS A 156 6.74 21.85 -14.57
C LYS A 156 6.46 22.59 -13.26
N GLY A 157 7.01 22.15 -12.13
CA GLY A 157 6.80 22.72 -10.80
C GLY A 157 5.41 22.46 -10.21
N LEU A 158 4.61 21.59 -10.84
CA LEU A 158 3.28 21.20 -10.38
C LEU A 158 3.37 20.13 -9.29
N ASP A 159 2.36 20.08 -8.42
CA ASP A 159 2.21 18.94 -7.51
C ASP A 159 1.92 17.67 -8.34
N PRO A 160 2.64 16.56 -8.09
CA PRO A 160 2.43 15.28 -8.76
C PRO A 160 0.99 14.83 -8.84
N SER A 161 0.21 15.03 -7.77
CA SER A 161 -1.17 14.59 -7.70
C SER A 161 -2.09 15.19 -8.77
N THR A 162 -1.67 16.28 -9.41
CA THR A 162 -2.41 16.91 -10.51
C THR A 162 -2.57 16.02 -11.74
N VAL A 163 -1.69 15.03 -11.94
CA VAL A 163 -1.79 14.08 -13.07
C VAL A 163 -3.02 13.19 -12.99
N TYR A 164 -3.57 13.00 -11.79
CA TYR A 164 -4.76 12.17 -11.55
C TYR A 164 -6.07 12.97 -11.68
N LYS A 165 -6.00 14.24 -12.09
CA LYS A 165 -7.20 15.05 -12.32
C LYS A 165 -7.96 14.48 -13.52
N GLY A 166 -9.10 13.85 -13.26
CA GLY A 166 -9.95 13.23 -14.27
C GLY A 166 -9.82 11.71 -14.37
N GLY A 167 -8.97 11.07 -13.55
CA GLY A 167 -8.86 9.62 -13.47
C GLY A 167 -7.43 9.14 -13.25
N GLU A 168 -7.26 7.82 -13.24
CA GLU A 168 -5.94 7.19 -13.16
C GLU A 168 -5.12 7.39 -14.43
N VAL A 169 -3.80 7.53 -14.30
CA VAL A 169 -2.89 7.65 -15.45
C VAL A 169 -2.77 6.33 -16.20
N VAL A 170 -2.67 5.23 -15.45
CA VAL A 170 -2.70 3.87 -16.00
C VAL A 170 -4.07 3.24 -15.76
N ASP A 171 -4.60 2.59 -16.79
CA ASP A 171 -5.96 2.06 -16.80
C ASP A 171 -6.06 0.76 -16.00
N ASN A 172 -6.98 0.71 -15.05
CA ASN A 172 -7.17 -0.47 -14.20
C ASN A 172 -7.70 -1.68 -14.97
N GLY A 173 -8.44 -1.48 -16.06
CA GLY A 173 -8.87 -2.56 -16.95
C GLY A 173 -7.68 -3.21 -17.67
N TRP A 174 -6.69 -2.41 -18.06
CA TRP A 174 -5.45 -2.90 -18.64
C TRP A 174 -4.55 -3.57 -17.59
N LEU A 175 -4.46 -3.03 -16.38
CA LEU A 175 -3.78 -3.71 -15.27
C LEU A 175 -4.41 -5.08 -14.98
N GLN A 176 -5.74 -5.15 -14.98
CA GLN A 176 -6.44 -6.43 -14.88
C GLN A 176 -6.07 -7.35 -16.03
N TYR A 177 -6.11 -6.87 -17.27
CA TYR A 177 -5.75 -7.67 -18.45
C TYR A 177 -4.31 -8.21 -18.38
N LEU A 178 -3.33 -7.38 -18.00
CA LEU A 178 -1.92 -7.77 -17.87
C LEU A 178 -1.69 -8.85 -16.81
N THR A 179 -2.57 -8.93 -15.82
CA THR A 179 -2.46 -9.86 -14.68
C THR A 179 -3.38 -11.08 -14.80
N LEU A 180 -4.08 -11.25 -15.94
CA LEU A 180 -4.86 -12.46 -16.23
C LEU A 180 -3.97 -13.61 -16.71
N GLY A 181 -4.40 -14.85 -16.46
CA GLY A 181 -3.75 -16.05 -17.01
C GLY A 181 -2.42 -16.45 -16.34
N ARG A 182 -2.10 -15.86 -15.18
CA ARG A 182 -0.96 -16.22 -14.34
C ARG A 182 -1.06 -17.68 -13.90
N LYS A 183 0.05 -18.40 -13.97
CA LYS A 183 0.09 -19.87 -13.82
C LYS A 183 0.47 -20.32 -12.42
N TYR A 184 1.17 -19.47 -11.67
CA TYR A 184 1.60 -19.84 -10.32
C TYR A 184 0.39 -20.13 -9.41
N PRO A 185 0.44 -21.20 -8.58
CA PRO A 185 -0.69 -21.58 -7.73
C PRO A 185 -1.16 -20.43 -6.83
N LYS A 186 -2.48 -20.21 -6.80
CA LYS A 186 -3.13 -19.12 -6.05
C LYS A 186 -2.68 -17.71 -6.41
N PHE A 187 -1.90 -17.53 -7.47
CA PHE A 187 -1.53 -16.21 -7.95
C PHE A 187 -2.72 -15.59 -8.69
N ILE A 188 -3.34 -14.59 -8.08
CA ILE A 188 -4.56 -13.97 -8.61
C ILE A 188 -4.25 -12.66 -9.34
N SER A 189 -5.19 -12.22 -10.16
CA SER A 189 -5.09 -10.97 -10.93
C SER A 189 -5.20 -9.73 -10.05
N TYR A 190 -4.86 -8.56 -10.59
CA TYR A 190 -4.98 -7.24 -9.98
C TYR A 190 -6.34 -7.04 -9.27
N ALA A 191 -7.46 -7.28 -9.96
CA ALA A 191 -8.79 -7.17 -9.37
C ALA A 191 -9.01 -8.15 -8.20
N GLY A 192 -8.45 -9.35 -8.30
CA GLY A 192 -8.58 -10.38 -7.29
C GLY A 192 -7.85 -9.98 -6.01
N LEU A 193 -6.62 -9.45 -6.14
CA LEU A 193 -5.87 -8.90 -5.01
C LEU A 193 -6.64 -7.75 -4.36
N ALA A 194 -7.21 -6.85 -5.15
CA ALA A 194 -7.93 -5.67 -4.67
C ALA A 194 -9.14 -6.02 -3.76
N VAL A 195 -9.79 -7.15 -4.04
CA VAL A 195 -10.95 -7.62 -3.28
C VAL A 195 -10.55 -8.06 -1.87
N ILE A 196 -9.36 -8.64 -1.69
CA ILE A 196 -8.89 -9.20 -0.41
C ILE A 196 -7.69 -8.45 0.21
N ASN A 197 -7.52 -7.18 -0.16
CA ASN A 197 -6.33 -6.38 0.14
C ASN A 197 -6.30 -5.77 1.56
N TRP A 198 -6.95 -6.37 2.56
CA TRP A 198 -6.88 -5.82 3.92
C TRP A 198 -5.48 -5.87 4.52
N ASP A 199 -4.58 -6.71 3.99
CA ASP A 199 -3.15 -6.72 4.33
C ASP A 199 -2.47 -5.35 4.21
N HIS A 200 -3.04 -4.39 3.48
CA HIS A 200 -2.54 -3.03 3.35
C HIS A 200 -2.98 -2.07 4.46
N PHE A 201 -3.91 -2.47 5.33
CA PHE A 201 -4.60 -1.53 6.22
C PHE A 201 -4.23 -1.72 7.69
N GLY A 202 -3.97 -0.62 8.39
CA GLY A 202 -3.86 -0.55 9.85
C GLY A 202 -3.06 -1.68 10.49
N ASP A 203 -3.71 -2.46 11.36
CA ASP A 203 -3.07 -3.53 12.11
C ASP A 203 -2.68 -4.72 11.22
N ASP A 204 -3.39 -4.95 10.12
CA ASP A 204 -3.05 -6.02 9.18
C ASP A 204 -1.73 -5.72 8.47
N ALA A 205 -1.54 -4.48 7.99
CA ALA A 205 -0.27 -4.02 7.44
C ALA A 205 0.88 -4.15 8.44
N ARG A 206 0.64 -3.84 9.73
CA ARG A 206 1.63 -4.09 10.79
C ARG A 206 1.98 -5.57 10.90
N VAL A 207 1.00 -6.47 10.87
CA VAL A 207 1.22 -7.92 10.91
C VAL A 207 2.03 -8.38 9.69
N VAL A 208 1.67 -7.93 8.48
CA VAL A 208 2.37 -8.33 7.25
C VAL A 208 3.80 -7.83 7.22
N TYR A 209 4.04 -6.54 7.52
CA TYR A 209 5.39 -5.99 7.61
C TYR A 209 6.22 -6.73 8.69
N LYS A 210 5.68 -6.91 9.91
CA LYS A 210 6.35 -7.68 10.98
C LYS A 210 6.76 -9.07 10.51
N THR A 211 5.86 -9.77 9.83
CA THR A 211 6.07 -11.13 9.31
C THR A 211 7.18 -11.16 8.27
N GLY A 212 7.11 -10.28 7.27
CA GLY A 212 8.06 -10.24 6.16
C GLY A 212 9.45 -9.74 6.58
N HIS A 213 9.51 -8.69 7.39
CA HIS A 213 10.76 -8.14 7.90
C HIS A 213 11.49 -9.13 8.81
N LEU A 214 10.76 -9.83 9.69
CA LEU A 214 11.36 -10.90 10.49
C LEU A 214 11.90 -12.05 9.63
N ALA A 215 11.18 -12.42 8.56
CA ALA A 215 11.66 -13.44 7.62
C ALA A 215 12.96 -12.98 6.93
N ALA A 216 13.02 -11.71 6.52
CA ALA A 216 14.22 -11.11 5.94
C ALA A 216 15.41 -11.10 6.92
N ILE A 217 15.21 -10.66 8.16
CA ILE A 217 16.24 -10.66 9.22
C ILE A 217 16.74 -12.08 9.50
N LYS A 218 15.85 -13.06 9.63
CA LYS A 218 16.23 -14.46 9.87
C LYS A 218 17.04 -15.03 8.70
N HIS A 219 16.65 -14.72 7.46
CA HIS A 219 17.40 -15.13 6.28
C HIS A 219 18.78 -14.45 6.22
N ALA A 220 18.85 -13.15 6.44
CA ALA A 220 20.08 -12.38 6.51
C ALA A 220 21.07 -12.94 7.55
N ALA A 221 20.60 -13.26 8.76
CA ALA A 221 21.44 -13.77 9.84
C ALA A 221 21.89 -15.24 9.68
N SER A 222 21.40 -15.96 8.65
CA SER A 222 21.67 -17.39 8.44
C SER A 222 22.94 -17.68 7.63
N SER A 223 23.52 -16.66 7.00
CA SER A 223 24.67 -16.81 6.11
C SER A 223 25.45 -15.49 6.03
N THR A 224 26.76 -15.58 5.82
CA THR A 224 27.63 -14.43 5.54
C THR A 224 27.77 -14.16 4.03
N SER A 225 27.09 -14.91 3.17
CA SER A 225 27.16 -14.73 1.71
C SER A 225 26.44 -13.46 1.26
N LYS A 226 26.96 -12.79 0.22
CA LYS A 226 26.29 -11.64 -0.41
C LYS A 226 24.93 -12.02 -1.01
N ASP A 227 24.81 -13.24 -1.53
CA ASP A 227 23.55 -13.74 -2.10
C ASP A 227 22.45 -13.81 -1.04
N ALA A 228 22.77 -14.22 0.19
CA ALA A 228 21.81 -14.23 1.30
C ALA A 228 21.37 -12.81 1.69
N LEU A 229 22.29 -11.84 1.67
CA LEU A 229 21.94 -10.43 1.91
C LEU A 229 20.99 -9.90 0.83
N PHE A 230 21.23 -10.19 -0.45
CA PHE A 230 20.39 -9.74 -1.56
C PHE A 230 19.01 -10.42 -1.58
N GLN A 231 18.95 -11.71 -1.25
CA GLN A 231 17.69 -12.42 -1.03
C GLN A 231 16.91 -11.82 0.15
N ALA A 232 17.59 -11.52 1.26
CA ALA A 232 16.97 -10.87 2.41
C ALA A 232 16.46 -9.45 2.07
N TYR A 233 17.19 -8.66 1.29
CA TYR A 233 16.69 -7.36 0.81
C TYR A 233 15.49 -7.51 -0.12
N SER A 234 15.42 -8.56 -0.94
CA SER A 234 14.25 -8.84 -1.77
C SER A 234 13.02 -9.17 -0.91
N MET A 235 13.20 -9.97 0.15
CA MET A 235 12.16 -10.23 1.15
C MET A 235 11.73 -8.93 1.85
N ASN A 236 12.71 -8.11 2.25
CA ASN A 236 12.43 -6.88 2.98
C ASN A 236 11.73 -5.83 2.13
N ALA A 237 12.12 -5.68 0.86
CA ALA A 237 11.46 -4.78 -0.08
C ALA A 237 9.98 -5.14 -0.26
N PHE A 238 9.66 -6.43 -0.32
CA PHE A 238 8.29 -6.91 -0.38
C PHE A 238 7.52 -6.61 0.91
N ALA A 239 8.16 -6.71 2.07
CA ALA A 239 7.57 -6.37 3.36
C ALA A 239 7.38 -4.86 3.55
N ASP A 240 8.34 -4.05 3.08
CA ASP A 240 8.35 -2.60 3.24
C ASP A 240 7.25 -1.91 2.44
N HIS A 241 6.66 -2.57 1.45
CA HIS A 241 5.41 -2.12 0.83
C HIS A 241 4.34 -1.85 1.90
N PHE A 242 4.10 -2.84 2.77
CA PHE A 242 3.13 -2.75 3.85
C PHE A 242 3.57 -1.78 4.96
N LEU A 243 4.88 -1.58 5.13
CA LEU A 243 5.40 -0.50 6.00
C LEU A 243 5.04 0.89 5.42
N GLN A 244 5.19 1.08 4.12
CA GLN A 244 4.86 2.34 3.44
C GLN A 244 3.36 2.64 3.48
N ASP A 245 2.51 1.62 3.42
CA ASP A 245 1.06 1.79 3.61
C ASP A 245 0.72 2.39 4.99
N LEU A 246 1.53 2.13 6.03
CA LEU A 246 1.37 2.78 7.34
C LEU A 246 1.69 4.28 7.34
N PHE A 247 2.19 4.83 6.22
CA PHE A 247 2.36 6.27 5.99
C PHE A 247 1.34 6.83 5.00
N SER A 248 0.24 6.11 4.74
CA SER A 248 -0.87 6.57 3.91
C SER A 248 -2.16 6.71 4.73
N ALA A 249 -2.77 7.89 4.70
CA ALA A 249 -3.87 8.24 5.61
C ALA A 249 -5.08 7.30 5.50
N GLY A 250 -5.47 6.94 4.27
CA GLY A 250 -6.56 6.01 4.01
C GLY A 250 -6.28 4.61 4.52
N HIS A 251 -5.04 4.14 4.44
CA HIS A 251 -4.60 2.83 4.94
C HIS A 251 -4.59 2.77 6.47
N LEU A 252 -4.28 3.88 7.13
CA LEU A 252 -4.27 3.97 8.59
C LEU A 252 -5.66 3.87 9.20
N ARG A 253 -6.66 4.54 8.59
CA ARG A 253 -7.95 4.79 9.22
C ARG A 253 -9.12 3.97 8.66
N THR A 254 -9.06 3.56 7.39
CA THR A 254 -10.19 2.88 6.75
C THR A 254 -10.43 1.50 7.38
N PRO A 255 -11.64 1.18 7.86
CA PRO A 255 -11.96 -0.13 8.43
C PRO A 255 -12.19 -1.17 7.32
N ARG A 256 -11.13 -1.47 6.56
CA ARG A 256 -11.18 -2.24 5.30
C ARG A 256 -11.79 -3.62 5.47
N ARG A 257 -11.42 -4.36 6.53
CA ARG A 257 -11.98 -5.69 6.83
C ARG A 257 -13.48 -5.63 7.08
N GLN A 258 -13.92 -4.69 7.91
CA GLN A 258 -15.34 -4.55 8.26
C GLN A 258 -16.13 -4.12 7.03
N LEU A 259 -15.58 -3.24 6.20
CA LEU A 259 -16.16 -2.82 4.92
C LEU A 259 -15.96 -3.82 3.77
N HIS A 260 -15.31 -4.97 3.98
CA HIS A 260 -15.27 -6.03 2.98
C HIS A 260 -16.58 -6.82 2.93
N GLY A 261 -17.20 -7.08 4.10
CA GLY A 261 -18.60 -7.48 4.26
C GLY A 261 -19.11 -8.65 3.38
N HIS A 262 -20.42 -8.90 3.41
CA HIS A 262 -21.05 -9.95 2.58
C HIS A 262 -21.28 -9.55 1.12
N PHE A 263 -21.07 -8.29 0.75
CA PHE A 263 -21.38 -7.77 -0.58
C PHE A 263 -20.17 -7.01 -1.13
N THR A 264 -19.64 -7.39 -2.29
CA THR A 264 -18.50 -6.70 -2.96
C THR A 264 -18.70 -5.20 -3.16
N VAL A 265 -19.96 -4.73 -3.15
CA VAL A 265 -20.33 -3.32 -3.19
C VAL A 265 -19.82 -2.52 -1.98
N THR A 266 -19.58 -3.17 -0.83
CA THR A 266 -19.03 -2.49 0.37
C THR A 266 -17.58 -2.07 0.21
N ASP A 267 -16.82 -2.73 -0.66
CA ASP A 267 -15.43 -2.36 -0.97
C ASP A 267 -15.35 -0.94 -1.56
N LYS A 268 -16.39 -0.48 -2.27
CA LYS A 268 -16.47 0.91 -2.76
C LYS A 268 -16.65 1.93 -1.65
N CYS A 269 -17.39 1.60 -0.60
CA CYS A 269 -17.48 2.47 0.58
C CYS A 269 -16.11 2.62 1.24
N ALA A 270 -15.36 1.51 1.38
CA ALA A 270 -13.98 1.57 1.89
C ALA A 270 -13.12 2.48 1.01
N GLN A 271 -13.19 2.32 -0.31
CA GLN A 271 -12.46 3.15 -1.26
C GLN A 271 -12.78 4.65 -1.12
N TYR A 272 -14.04 5.04 -0.94
CA TYR A 272 -14.39 6.45 -0.77
C TYR A 272 -13.81 7.07 0.50
N MET A 273 -13.83 6.36 1.62
CA MET A 273 -13.19 6.83 2.86
C MET A 273 -11.67 6.89 2.71
N HIS A 274 -11.09 5.84 2.14
CA HIS A 274 -9.68 5.74 1.85
C HIS A 274 -9.18 6.92 1.00
N ASP A 275 -9.82 7.18 -0.13
CA ASP A 275 -9.45 8.26 -1.05
C ASP A 275 -9.67 9.64 -0.42
N GLU A 276 -10.73 9.83 0.39
CA GLU A 276 -10.97 11.07 1.13
C GLU A 276 -9.86 11.36 2.13
N ASP A 277 -9.48 10.36 2.93
CA ASP A 277 -8.43 10.46 3.94
C ASP A 277 -7.07 10.71 3.29
N CYS A 278 -6.73 9.98 2.23
CA CYS A 278 -5.50 10.18 1.48
C CYS A 278 -5.43 11.57 0.84
N ALA A 279 -6.54 12.08 0.30
CA ALA A 279 -6.59 13.38 -0.36
C ALA A 279 -6.50 14.56 0.61
N LEU A 280 -7.14 14.48 1.78
CA LEU A 280 -7.27 15.59 2.73
C LEU A 280 -6.31 15.52 3.92
N GLY A 281 -5.79 14.34 4.19
CA GLY A 281 -4.79 14.06 5.20
C GLY A 281 -5.32 13.96 6.62
N LEU A 282 -4.51 13.33 7.49
CA LEU A 282 -4.78 13.11 8.91
C LEU A 282 -3.65 13.67 9.77
N GLN A 283 -3.97 14.27 10.91
CA GLN A 283 -2.98 14.68 11.91
C GLN A 283 -2.56 13.48 12.75
N VAL A 284 -1.33 13.02 12.61
CA VAL A 284 -0.85 11.81 13.30
C VAL A 284 0.28 12.12 14.26
N THR A 285 0.55 11.16 15.15
CA THR A 285 1.74 11.12 15.99
C THR A 285 2.39 9.75 15.98
N ASN A 286 3.71 9.68 16.16
CA ASN A 286 4.42 8.42 16.42
C ASN A 286 4.62 8.19 17.93
N GLU A 287 5.30 7.10 18.31
CA GLU A 287 5.59 6.75 19.71
C GLU A 287 6.54 7.74 20.39
N ASP A 288 7.34 8.49 19.61
CA ASP A 288 8.19 9.58 20.09
C ASP A 288 7.41 10.91 20.26
N ASN A 289 6.09 10.92 20.07
CA ASN A 289 5.22 12.10 20.11
C ASN A 289 5.53 13.18 19.05
N HIS A 290 6.30 12.87 18.00
CA HIS A 290 6.39 13.74 16.84
C HIS A 290 5.05 13.78 16.13
N SER A 291 4.56 14.97 15.81
CA SER A 291 3.25 15.19 15.17
C SER A 291 3.42 15.76 13.77
N TRP A 292 2.66 15.26 12.79
CA TRP A 292 2.65 15.77 11.41
C TRP A 292 1.34 15.42 10.69
N THR A 293 1.17 15.92 9.46
CA THR A 293 0.04 15.53 8.60
C THR A 293 0.46 14.46 7.61
N VAL A 294 -0.28 13.36 7.58
CA VAL A 294 -0.13 12.27 6.61
C VAL A 294 -1.14 12.46 5.49
N TYR A 295 -0.69 12.54 4.24
CA TYR A 295 -1.49 12.30 3.05
C TYR A 295 -1.11 10.93 2.45
N GLY A 296 -1.78 10.49 1.38
CA GLY A 296 -1.56 9.15 0.84
C GLY A 296 -1.77 9.01 -0.67
N ASP A 297 -1.35 7.87 -1.20
CA ASP A 297 -1.45 7.44 -2.60
C ASP A 297 -1.05 8.54 -3.60
N ARG A 298 -2.04 9.11 -4.29
CA ARG A 298 -1.87 10.17 -5.30
C ARG A 298 -1.13 11.40 -4.77
N ARG A 299 -1.18 11.64 -3.45
CA ARG A 299 -0.56 12.80 -2.77
C ARG A 299 0.83 12.50 -2.22
N LEU A 300 1.36 11.27 -2.32
CA LEU A 300 2.62 10.87 -1.69
C LEU A 300 3.76 11.85 -1.98
N LEU A 301 3.91 12.23 -3.26
CA LEU A 301 4.99 13.07 -3.76
C LEU A 301 4.63 14.57 -3.82
N ASP A 302 3.47 14.97 -3.32
CA ASP A 302 3.09 16.38 -3.27
C ASP A 302 3.93 17.15 -2.27
N LYS A 303 4.14 18.45 -2.53
CA LYS A 303 4.91 19.33 -1.64
C LYS A 303 4.34 19.36 -0.22
N VAL A 304 3.00 19.33 -0.10
CA VAL A 304 2.33 19.34 1.21
C VAL A 304 2.61 18.08 2.04
N ASN A 305 2.96 16.96 1.40
CA ASN A 305 3.21 15.67 2.05
C ASN A 305 4.71 15.42 2.30
N ASN A 306 5.58 16.40 2.02
CA ASN A 306 7.03 16.21 2.09
C ASN A 306 7.53 15.73 3.47
N GLU A 307 6.97 16.25 4.56
CA GLU A 307 7.35 15.80 5.90
C GLU A 307 7.01 14.31 6.12
N ASN A 308 5.84 13.87 5.66
CA ASN A 308 5.43 12.47 5.76
C ASN A 308 6.31 11.57 4.88
N LEU A 309 6.65 12.01 3.66
CA LEU A 309 7.55 11.30 2.76
C LEU A 309 8.92 11.07 3.41
N ILE A 310 9.49 12.09 4.05
CA ILE A 310 10.78 11.97 4.77
C ILE A 310 10.69 10.95 5.90
N LYS A 311 9.59 10.94 6.67
CA LYS A 311 9.39 9.98 7.77
C LYS A 311 9.20 8.55 7.25
N CYS A 312 8.49 8.38 6.14
CA CYS A 312 8.35 7.09 5.47
C CYS A 312 9.71 6.55 5.00
N LEU A 313 10.51 7.39 4.35
CA LEU A 313 11.87 7.05 3.91
C LEU A 313 12.78 6.67 5.08
N ASP A 314 12.71 7.40 6.20
CA ASP A 314 13.47 7.09 7.41
C ASP A 314 13.08 5.72 8.00
N ALA A 315 11.79 5.34 7.96
CA ALA A 315 11.33 4.03 8.39
C ALA A 315 11.81 2.89 7.48
N VAL A 316 11.67 3.04 6.16
CA VAL A 316 12.16 2.07 5.16
C VAL A 316 13.69 1.92 5.25
N GLN A 317 14.43 3.03 5.39
CA GLN A 317 15.88 3.00 5.55
C GLN A 317 16.30 2.28 6.84
N THR A 318 15.55 2.46 7.93
CA THR A 318 15.78 1.75 9.19
C THR A 318 15.54 0.26 9.03
N SER A 319 14.42 -0.13 8.41
CA SER A 319 14.09 -1.53 8.08
C SER A 319 15.22 -2.19 7.27
N ALA A 320 15.68 -1.57 6.18
CA ALA A 320 16.78 -2.10 5.38
C ALA A 320 18.11 -2.15 6.18
N GLN A 321 18.36 -1.20 7.06
CA GLN A 321 19.55 -1.19 7.92
C GLN A 321 19.56 -2.35 8.90
N GLU A 322 18.41 -2.73 9.46
CA GLU A 322 18.26 -3.85 10.39
C GLU A 322 18.56 -5.19 9.69
N VAL A 323 18.13 -5.35 8.44
CA VAL A 323 18.52 -6.50 7.60
C VAL A 323 20.03 -6.58 7.40
N TYR A 324 20.68 -5.45 7.10
CA TYR A 324 22.14 -5.41 6.98
C TYR A 324 22.84 -5.75 8.29
N GLN A 325 22.38 -5.22 9.42
CA GLN A 325 22.97 -5.52 10.72
C GLN A 325 22.78 -6.99 11.09
N ALA A 326 21.63 -7.58 10.76
CA ALA A 326 21.38 -9.00 10.96
C ALA A 326 22.36 -9.86 10.15
N TRP A 327 22.60 -9.52 8.88
CA TRP A 327 23.60 -10.20 8.05
C TRP A 327 25.03 -9.97 8.55
N LYS A 328 25.39 -8.74 8.92
CA LYS A 328 26.75 -8.42 9.38
C LYS A 328 27.09 -9.11 10.70
N ASN A 329 26.16 -9.10 11.64
CA ASN A 329 26.39 -9.57 13.01
C ASN A 329 25.93 -11.02 13.22
N GLN A 330 25.22 -11.60 12.25
CA GLN A 330 24.59 -12.93 12.33
C GLN A 330 23.65 -13.05 13.54
N THR A 331 22.87 -11.98 13.79
CA THR A 331 21.94 -11.89 14.92
C THR A 331 20.53 -11.57 14.44
N VAL A 332 19.53 -12.17 15.10
CA VAL A 332 18.12 -11.89 14.84
C VAL A 332 17.60 -10.92 15.88
N LEU A 333 17.07 -9.78 15.43
CA LEU A 333 16.39 -8.81 16.28
C LEU A 333 15.01 -9.33 16.70
N ASN A 334 14.58 -9.03 17.93
CA ASN A 334 13.23 -9.32 18.36
C ASN A 334 12.25 -8.42 17.59
N PRO A 335 11.16 -8.95 17.01
CA PRO A 335 10.18 -8.14 16.29
C PRO A 335 9.58 -6.95 17.02
N ASP A 336 9.55 -6.97 18.34
CA ASP A 336 9.03 -5.84 19.13
C ASP A 336 10.06 -4.71 19.26
N ASP A 337 11.34 -4.98 18.95
CA ASP A 337 12.44 -4.01 18.97
C ASP A 337 12.72 -3.38 17.59
N PHE A 338 11.93 -3.71 16.55
CA PHE A 338 12.11 -3.13 15.21
C PHE A 338 12.01 -1.59 15.26
N GLY A 339 13.03 -0.91 14.77
CA GLY A 339 13.16 0.53 14.81
C GLY A 339 12.08 1.26 14.02
N ALA A 340 11.48 0.61 13.03
CA ALA A 340 10.34 1.14 12.27
C ALA A 340 9.12 1.45 13.15
N TRP A 341 8.90 0.71 14.25
CA TRP A 341 7.73 0.92 15.13
C TRP A 341 7.69 2.28 15.81
N ARG A 342 8.86 2.82 16.15
CA ARG A 342 8.96 4.16 16.73
C ARG A 342 8.69 5.26 15.70
N LYS A 343 8.75 4.96 14.40
CA LYS A 343 8.66 5.93 13.29
C LYS A 343 7.27 6.00 12.68
N VAL A 344 6.56 4.88 12.63
CA VAL A 344 5.22 4.82 12.03
C VAL A 344 4.19 5.65 12.82
N PRO A 345 3.20 6.26 12.14
CA PRO A 345 2.01 6.81 12.77
C PRO A 345 1.32 5.81 13.71
N THR A 346 0.89 6.27 14.88
CA THR A 346 0.06 5.48 15.79
C THR A 346 -1.37 5.41 15.29
N LYS A 347 -1.99 4.23 15.39
CA LYS A 347 -3.41 4.03 15.07
C LYS A 347 -4.32 4.96 15.91
N ALA A 348 -3.98 5.15 17.17
CA ALA A 348 -4.72 6.03 18.08
C ALA A 348 -4.78 7.48 17.59
N SER A 349 -3.68 8.01 17.05
CA SER A 349 -3.66 9.37 16.50
C SER A 349 -4.55 9.49 15.26
N ALA A 350 -4.47 8.55 14.32
CA ALA A 350 -5.29 8.52 13.11
C ALA A 350 -6.79 8.43 13.43
N LEU A 351 -7.18 7.68 14.48
CA LEU A 351 -8.56 7.51 14.92
C LEU A 351 -9.06 8.58 15.90
N SER A 352 -8.23 9.58 16.23
CA SER A 352 -8.57 10.58 17.25
C SER A 352 -9.85 11.37 16.89
N THR A 353 -10.72 11.58 17.89
CA THR A 353 -11.90 12.45 17.75
C THR A 353 -11.57 13.94 17.59
N LYS A 354 -10.28 14.29 17.72
CA LYS A 354 -9.76 15.64 17.49
C LYS A 354 -9.35 15.89 16.03
N GLN A 355 -9.49 14.91 15.13
CA GLN A 355 -9.17 15.13 13.72
C GLN A 355 -10.09 16.20 13.12
N PRO A 356 -9.54 17.16 12.35
CA PRO A 356 -10.36 18.11 11.60
C PRO A 356 -11.27 17.43 10.58
N LEU A 357 -10.78 16.33 9.99
CA LEU A 357 -11.52 15.48 9.07
C LEU A 357 -12.22 14.37 9.86
N ALA A 358 -13.54 14.45 9.98
CA ALA A 358 -14.34 13.37 10.54
C ALA A 358 -14.29 12.16 9.60
N PRO A 359 -14.07 10.92 10.08
CA PRO A 359 -14.09 9.74 9.21
C PRO A 359 -15.45 9.56 8.53
N LEU A 360 -15.47 9.09 7.28
CA LEU A 360 -16.73 8.74 6.60
C LEU A 360 -17.42 7.55 7.30
N PHE A 361 -16.65 6.56 7.74
CA PHE A 361 -17.15 5.44 8.52
C PHE A 361 -16.42 5.34 9.85
N LEU A 362 -17.17 5.22 10.94
CA LEU A 362 -16.66 5.11 12.29
C LEU A 362 -17.06 3.75 12.88
N LEU A 363 -16.08 2.96 13.30
CA LEU A 363 -16.34 1.70 13.99
C LEU A 363 -16.97 1.97 15.36
N GLY A 364 -18.04 1.24 15.66
CA GLY A 364 -18.64 1.24 16.99
C GLY A 364 -17.86 0.36 17.99
N PRO A 365 -18.32 0.28 19.25
CA PRO A 365 -17.65 -0.46 20.32
C PRO A 365 -17.42 -1.96 20.05
N SER A 366 -18.25 -2.60 19.21
CA SER A 366 -18.10 -4.02 18.86
C SER A 366 -16.95 -4.26 17.88
N GLY A 367 -16.54 -3.24 17.12
CA GLY A 367 -15.51 -3.36 16.09
C GLY A 367 -15.94 -4.16 14.86
N THR A 368 -17.24 -4.36 14.66
CA THR A 368 -17.81 -5.15 13.55
C THR A 368 -18.58 -4.26 12.57
N PHE A 369 -19.05 -4.85 11.47
CA PHE A 369 -19.93 -4.14 10.54
C PHE A 369 -21.29 -3.78 11.17
N ALA A 370 -21.75 -4.54 12.17
CA ALA A 370 -23.10 -4.40 12.73
C ALA A 370 -23.33 -3.06 13.43
N ASP A 371 -22.29 -2.45 14.00
CA ASP A 371 -22.34 -1.15 14.65
C ASP A 371 -21.48 -0.10 13.93
N LEU A 372 -21.11 -0.36 12.68
CA LEU A 372 -20.42 0.61 11.83
C LEU A 372 -21.34 1.81 11.56
N GLN A 373 -20.87 2.98 11.93
CA GLN A 373 -21.60 4.23 11.75
C GLN A 373 -21.11 4.95 10.50
N ARG A 374 -22.00 5.67 9.82
CA ARG A 374 -21.65 6.52 8.67
C ARG A 374 -21.83 7.99 9.07
N ARG A 375 -20.87 8.85 8.68
CA ARG A 375 -20.96 10.31 8.84
C ARG A 375 -22.28 10.80 8.28
N ASP A 376 -23.07 11.51 9.07
CA ASP A 376 -24.43 11.90 8.72
C ASP A 376 -24.44 12.81 7.48
N ASP A 377 -23.70 13.91 7.55
CA ASP A 377 -23.50 14.83 6.44
C ASP A 377 -22.34 14.36 5.53
N LEU A 378 -22.64 14.06 4.26
CA LEU A 378 -21.64 13.68 3.26
C LEU A 378 -20.98 14.87 2.58
N ASN A 379 -21.49 16.08 2.77
CA ASN A 379 -20.96 17.31 2.18
C ASN A 379 -20.06 18.08 3.15
N ASP A 380 -20.36 18.02 4.45
CA ASP A 380 -19.53 18.59 5.51
C ASP A 380 -18.59 17.53 6.13
N ARG A 381 -17.31 17.64 5.78
CA ARG A 381 -16.26 16.72 6.20
C ARG A 381 -15.75 16.97 7.63
N ARG A 382 -16.23 18.02 8.29
CA ARG A 382 -15.87 18.39 9.67
C ARG A 382 -16.91 17.94 10.68
N THR A 383 -18.08 17.50 10.23
CA THR A 383 -19.18 17.11 11.12
C THR A 383 -18.94 15.72 11.71
N TRP A 384 -18.72 15.68 13.03
CA TRP A 384 -18.62 14.46 13.84
C TRP A 384 -19.99 13.97 14.33
N LYS A 385 -20.97 13.94 13.42
CA LYS A 385 -22.29 13.36 13.67
C LYS A 385 -22.45 12.13 12.79
N TYR A 386 -22.97 11.06 13.38
CA TYR A 386 -23.02 9.77 12.72
C TYR A 386 -24.40 9.14 12.86
N ILE A 387 -24.77 8.33 11.87
CA ILE A 387 -26.00 7.56 11.86
C ILE A 387 -25.70 6.06 11.74
N THR A 388 -26.58 5.24 12.31
CA THR A 388 -26.54 3.77 12.21
C THR A 388 -27.55 3.22 11.20
N ASN A 389 -28.62 3.97 10.92
CA ASN A 389 -29.64 3.63 9.92
C ASN A 389 -29.23 4.06 8.50
N TRP A 390 -28.16 3.48 7.98
CA TRP A 390 -27.70 3.70 6.60
C TRP A 390 -27.62 2.38 5.84
N THR A 391 -27.61 2.45 4.51
CA THR A 391 -27.37 1.29 3.64
C THR A 391 -26.19 1.56 2.74
N VAL A 392 -25.50 0.49 2.34
CA VAL A 392 -24.35 0.54 1.44
C VAL A 392 -24.77 1.17 0.10
N ALA A 393 -25.83 0.65 -0.52
CA ALA A 393 -26.36 1.17 -1.79
C ALA A 393 -26.77 2.64 -1.69
N GLY A 394 -27.53 3.00 -0.64
CA GLY A 394 -27.97 4.39 -0.43
C GLY A 394 -26.82 5.36 -0.19
N THR A 395 -25.73 4.89 0.43
CA THR A 395 -24.51 5.67 0.61
C THR A 395 -23.80 5.88 -0.72
N LEU A 396 -23.57 4.82 -1.48
CA LEU A 396 -22.89 4.90 -2.77
C LEU A 396 -23.60 5.81 -3.77
N ILE A 397 -24.93 5.73 -3.89
CA ILE A 397 -25.70 6.65 -4.76
C ILE A 397 -25.37 8.11 -4.43
N LYS A 398 -25.32 8.45 -3.13
CA LYS A 398 -25.04 9.82 -2.68
C LYS A 398 -23.59 10.26 -2.92
N LEU A 399 -22.63 9.34 -2.83
CA LEU A 399 -21.20 9.63 -3.03
C LEU A 399 -20.89 9.80 -4.53
N THR A 400 -21.29 8.83 -5.34
CA THR A 400 -21.09 8.76 -6.80
C THR A 400 -21.65 9.98 -7.53
N GLY A 401 -22.88 10.41 -7.18
CA GLY A 401 -23.52 11.58 -7.81
C GLY A 401 -22.89 12.93 -7.43
N ASN A 402 -21.94 12.96 -6.49
CA ASN A 402 -21.48 14.19 -5.86
C ASN A 402 -20.05 14.54 -6.26
N LYS A 403 -19.89 15.67 -6.95
CA LYS A 403 -18.58 16.15 -7.43
C LYS A 403 -17.57 16.42 -6.30
N ARG A 404 -18.02 16.65 -5.05
CA ARG A 404 -17.11 16.82 -3.89
C ARG A 404 -16.29 15.57 -3.60
N TRP A 405 -16.75 14.39 -4.02
CA TRP A 405 -16.07 13.10 -3.85
C TRP A 405 -15.15 12.75 -5.02
N LYS A 406 -14.99 13.65 -5.99
CA LYS A 406 -14.06 13.48 -7.11
C LYS A 406 -12.78 14.25 -6.84
N TYR A 407 -11.66 13.69 -7.29
CA TYR A 407 -10.36 14.34 -7.17
C TYR A 407 -10.27 15.58 -8.09
N PRO A 408 -9.66 16.71 -7.65
CA PRO A 408 -9.12 16.95 -6.32
C PRO A 408 -10.21 17.22 -5.28
N MET A 409 -10.09 16.58 -4.12
CA MET A 409 -11.04 16.78 -3.03
C MET A 409 -10.65 17.98 -2.16
N GLN A 410 -11.65 18.57 -1.51
CA GLN A 410 -11.49 19.73 -0.62
C GLN A 410 -12.23 19.48 0.70
N MET A 411 -11.78 20.14 1.77
CA MET A 411 -12.42 20.10 3.09
C MET A 411 -13.88 20.56 3.07
#